data_AF-A0A5E5P5Z7-F1
#
_entry.id   AF-A0A5E5P5Z7-F1
#
_cell.length_a   1.000
_cell.length_b   1.000
_cell.length_c   1.000
_cell.angle_alpha   90.00
_cell.angle_beta   90.00
_cell.angle_gamma   90.00
#
_symmetry.space_group_name_H-M   'P 1'
#
loop_
_entity.id
_entity.type
_entity.pdbx_description
1 polymer ?
#
loop_
_entity_poly.entity_id
_entity_poly.type
_entity_poly.pdbx_seq_one_letter_code
_entity_poly.pdbx_strand_id
1 'polypeptide(L)' 'MPNPIHDPKYQVFRQMLLDARKEKGLQQVEVAERLGKTQSFVSKYERGERRLDFCEFVEVAAALEIDPVEFIKRYRTLI' A
#
# COMPACT_ATOMS: atom_id res chain seq x y z
N MET A 1 -6.71 -22.58 6.80
CA MET A 1 -6.72 -21.17 7.25
C MET A 1 -6.97 -20.31 6.02
N PRO A 2 -7.95 -19.39 6.02
CA PRO A 2 -8.17 -18.52 4.87
C PRO A 2 -6.88 -17.73 4.59
N ASN A 3 -6.48 -17.65 3.33
CA ASN A 3 -5.28 -16.91 2.93
C ASN A 3 -5.45 -15.45 3.40
N PRO A 4 -4.59 -14.92 4.29
CA PRO A 4 -4.74 -13.58 4.88
C PRO A 4 -4.80 -12.44 3.87
N ILE A 5 -4.40 -12.71 2.62
CA ILE A 5 -4.54 -11.80 1.47
C ILE A 5 -6.01 -11.53 1.12
N HIS A 6 -6.91 -12.49 1.35
CA HIS A 6 -8.34 -12.35 1.08
C HIS A 6 -9.12 -11.76 2.25
N ASP A 7 -8.45 -11.38 3.35
CA ASP A 7 -9.09 -10.69 4.46
C ASP A 7 -9.64 -9.33 3.96
N PRO A 8 -10.95 -9.06 4.11
CA PRO A 8 -11.55 -7.77 3.72
C PRO A 8 -10.82 -6.56 4.33
N LYS A 9 -10.29 -6.69 5.55
CA LYS A 9 -9.53 -5.62 6.23
C LYS A 9 -8.23 -5.33 5.51
N TYR A 10 -7.55 -6.36 4.99
CA TYR A 10 -6.32 -6.18 4.21
C TYR A 10 -6.62 -5.61 2.81
N GLN A 11 -7.76 -5.97 2.22
CA GLN A 11 -8.20 -5.40 0.95
C GLN A 11 -8.43 -3.89 1.05
N VAL A 12 -9.08 -3.41 2.10
CA VAL A 12 -9.27 -1.97 2.36
C VAL A 12 -7.92 -1.27 2.49
N PHE A 13 -7.01 -1.82 3.30
CA PHE A 13 -5.65 -1.28 3.47
C PHE A 13 -4.90 -1.13 2.14
N ARG A 14 -4.88 -2.20 1.33
CA ARG A 14 -4.23 -2.21 0.01
C ARG A 14 -4.88 -1.21 -0.93
N GLN A 15 -6.21 -1.16 -0.96
CA GLN A 15 -6.95 -0.29 -1.87
C GLN A 15 -6.67 1.19 -1.55
N MET A 16 -6.61 1.56 -0.28
CA MET A 16 -6.25 2.91 0.14
C MET A 16 -4.85 3.34 -0.35
N LEU A 17 -3.85 2.45 -0.29
CA LEU A 17 -2.51 2.74 -0.82
C LEU A 17 -2.52 2.91 -2.35
N LEU A 18 -3.24 2.02 -3.05
CA LEU A 18 -3.38 2.06 -4.50
C LEU A 18 -4.07 3.35 -4.95
N ASP A 19 -5.15 3.75 -4.27
CA ASP A 19 -5.89 4.97 -4.56
C ASP A 19 -5.01 6.19 -4.31
N ALA A 20 -4.29 6.24 -3.18
CA ALA A 20 -3.39 7.34 -2.88
C ALA A 20 -2.25 7.49 -3.91
N ARG A 21 -1.70 6.38 -4.44
CA ARG A 21 -0.75 6.44 -5.55
C ARG A 21 -1.39 7.06 -6.80
N LYS A 22 -2.59 6.61 -7.16
CA LYS A 22 -3.32 7.11 -8.33
C LYS A 22 -3.70 8.57 -8.21
N GLU A 23 -4.14 9.02 -7.04
CA GLU A 23 -4.47 10.42 -6.73
C GLU A 23 -3.26 11.33 -6.94
N LYS A 24 -2.05 10.83 -6.69
CA LYS A 24 -0.79 11.53 -6.93
C LYS A 24 -0.25 11.40 -8.36
N GLY A 25 -0.95 10.67 -9.23
CA GLY A 25 -0.54 10.45 -10.62
C GLY A 25 0.75 9.63 -10.79
N LEU A 26 1.23 8.97 -9.73
CA LEU A 26 2.50 8.23 -9.76
C LEU A 26 2.33 6.87 -10.44
N GLN A 27 3.26 6.52 -11.32
CA GLN A 27 3.38 5.18 -11.87
C GLN A 27 4.00 4.22 -10.85
N GLN A 28 3.75 2.93 -11.01
CA GLN A 28 4.31 1.91 -10.12
C GLN A 28 5.84 1.87 -10.17
N VAL A 29 6.45 2.19 -11.33
CA VAL A 29 7.91 2.29 -11.48
C VAL A 29 8.49 3.43 -10.65
N GLU A 30 7.84 4.59 -10.61
CA GLU A 30 8.29 5.77 -9.85
C GLU A 30 8.26 5.49 -8.34
N VAL A 31 7.20 4.82 -7.86
CA VAL A 31 7.13 4.40 -6.45
C VAL A 31 8.20 3.36 -6.13
N ALA A 32 8.45 2.43 -7.04
CA ALA A 32 9.49 1.41 -6.84
C ALA A 32 10.90 2.02 -6.78
N GLU A 33 11.19 3.01 -7.62
CA GLU A 33 12.44 3.78 -7.60
C GLU A 33 12.63 4.50 -6.26
N ARG A 34 11.59 5.19 -5.77
CA ARG A 34 11.61 5.84 -4.44
C ARG A 34 11.88 4.86 -3.30
N LEU A 35 11.46 3.60 -3.44
CA LEU A 35 11.64 2.53 -2.45
C LEU A 35 12.96 1.75 -2.62
N GLY A 36 13.72 1.97 -3.70
CA GLY A 36 14.85 1.12 -4.06
C GLY A 36 14.44 -0.35 -4.34
N LYS A 37 13.22 -0.57 -4.86
CA LYS A 37 12.65 -1.89 -5.18
C LYS A 37 12.37 -2.01 -6.68
N THR A 38 11.94 -3.19 -7.10
CA THR A 38 11.44 -3.41 -8.47
C THR A 38 9.97 -3.02 -8.60
N GLN A 39 9.52 -2.64 -9.80
CA GLN A 39 8.09 -2.40 -10.04
C GLN A 39 7.21 -3.62 -9.71
N SER A 40 7.76 -4.85 -9.80
CA SER A 40 7.07 -6.06 -9.39
C SER A 40 6.71 -6.06 -7.90
N PHE A 41 7.53 -5.48 -7.03
CA PHE A 41 7.19 -5.29 -5.61
C PHE A 41 5.89 -4.50 -5.47
N VAL A 42 5.80 -3.37 -6.17
CA VAL A 42 4.64 -2.47 -6.16
C VAL A 42 3.40 -3.18 -6.72
N SER A 43 3.52 -3.77 -7.91
CA SER A 43 2.44 -4.50 -8.55
C SER A 43 1.92 -5.66 -7.69
N LYS A 44 2.81 -6.42 -7.03
CA LYS A 44 2.40 -7.56 -6.18
C LYS A 44 1.62 -7.12 -4.96
N TYR A 45 2.06 -6.09 -4.24
CA TYR A 45 1.29 -5.63 -3.08
C TYR A 45 -0.01 -4.97 -3.54
N GLU A 46 -0.02 -4.24 -4.66
CA GLU A 46 -1.23 -3.61 -5.21
C GLU A 46 -2.23 -4.61 -5.77
N ARG A 47 -1.82 -5.80 -6.20
CA ARG A 47 -2.75 -6.87 -6.63
C ARG A 47 -3.17 -7.80 -5.49
N GLY A 48 -2.59 -7.62 -4.31
CA GLY A 48 -2.81 -8.50 -3.17
C GLY A 48 -2.06 -9.83 -3.29
N GLU A 49 -1.11 -9.97 -4.22
CA GLU A 49 -0.29 -11.18 -4.33
C GLU A 49 0.81 -11.26 -3.26
N ARG A 50 1.11 -10.13 -2.61
CA ARG A 50 2.08 -10.01 -1.52
C ARG A 50 1.55 -9.10 -0.41
N ARG A 51 1.80 -9.48 0.85
CA ARG A 51 1.52 -8.61 1.98
C ARG A 51 2.66 -7.62 2.24
N LEU A 52 2.31 -6.40 2.63
CA LEU A 52 3.23 -5.47 3.26
C LEU A 52 3.27 -5.76 4.76
N ASP A 53 4.47 -5.80 5.34
CA ASP A 53 4.62 -5.68 6.78
C ASP A 53 4.54 -4.20 7.22
N PHE A 54 4.67 -3.96 8.52
CA PHE A 54 4.57 -2.60 9.07
C PHE A 54 5.70 -1.68 8.60
N CYS A 55 6.94 -2.17 8.53
CA CYS A 55 8.07 -1.37 8.08
C CYS A 55 7.91 -1.01 6.60
N GLU A 56 7.52 -1.98 5.77
CA GLU A 56 7.25 -1.76 4.36
C GLU A 56 6.07 -0.82 4.13
N PHE A 57 5.02 -0.87 4.97
CA PHE A 57 3.95 0.13 4.96
C PHE A 57 4.49 1.54 5.21
N VAL A 58 5.32 1.73 6.23
CA VAL A 58 5.90 3.04 6.54
C VAL A 58 6.77 3.56 5.39
N GLU A 59 7.58 2.69 4.78
CA GLU A 59 8.37 3.04 3.59
C GLU A 59 7.47 3.43 2.40
N VAL A 60 6.42 2.65 2.13
CA VAL A 60 5.45 2.94 1.05
C VAL A 60 4.70 4.24 1.33
N ALA A 61 4.27 4.49 2.56
CA ALA A 61 3.61 5.73 2.96
C ALA A 61 4.54 6.94 2.73
N ALA A 62 5.83 6.82 3.08
CA ALA A 62 6.82 7.86 2.82
C ALA A 62 7.05 8.07 1.30
N ALA A 63 7.18 6.99 0.52
CA ALA A 63 7.35 7.07 -0.93
C ALA A 63 6.14 7.71 -1.63
N LEU A 64 4.94 7.51 -1.08
CA LEU A 64 3.71 8.15 -1.53
C LEU A 64 3.47 9.51 -0.87
N GLU A 65 4.37 10.01 -0.01
CA GLU A 65 4.21 11.26 0.76
C GLU A 65 2.85 11.33 1.48
N ILE A 66 2.54 10.27 2.23
CA ILE A 66 1.35 10.11 3.06
C ILE A 66 1.79 10.12 4.53
N ASP A 67 1.05 10.83 5.38
CA ASP A 67 1.19 10.67 6.83
C ASP A 67 0.60 9.33 7.28
N PRO A 68 1.42 8.39 7.81
CA PRO A 68 0.93 7.09 8.25
C PRO A 68 -0.10 7.20 9.39
N VAL A 69 -0.04 8.24 10.23
CA VAL A 69 -1.00 8.44 11.32
C VAL A 69 -2.38 8.77 10.77
N GLU A 70 -2.45 9.68 9.80
CA GLU A 70 -3.71 10.05 9.15
C GLU A 70 -4.27 8.89 8.32
N PHE A 71 -3.39 8.14 7.64
CA PHE A 71 -3.78 6.92 6.95
C PHE A 71 -4.46 5.91 7.89
N ILE A 72 -3.88 5.67 9.07
CA ILE A 72 -4.43 4.75 10.07
C ILE A 72 -5.77 5.26 10.63
N LYS A 73 -5.90 6.56 10.88
CA LYS A 73 -7.19 7.14 11.32
C LYS A 73 -8.30 6.89 10.30
N ARG A 74 -8.03 7.17 9.02
CA ARG A 74 -8.98 6.91 7.92
C ARG A 74 -9.28 5.43 7.76
N TYR A 75 -8.27 4.57 7.89
CA TYR A 75 -8.45 3.13 7.82
C TYR A 75 -9.43 2.63 8.88
N ARG A 76 -9.31 3.11 10.13
CA ARG A 76 -10.20 2.75 11.25
C ARG A 76 -11.66 3.14 11.04
N THR A 77 -11.98 4.08 10.16
CA THR A 77 -13.37 4.45 9.84
C THR A 77 -13.99 3.58 8.74
N LEU A 78 -13.18 2.76 8.04
CA LEU A 78 -13.58 1.97 6.88
C LEU A 78 -13.66 0.46 7.16
N ILE A 79 -13.24 0.02 8.35
CA ILE A 79 -13.30 -1.38 8.82
C ILE A 79 -14.21 -1.52 10.03
#